data_AF-A0A8I7B9R0-F1
#
_entry.id   AF-A0A8I7B9R0-F1
#
_cell.length_a   1.000
_cell.length_b   1.000
_cell.length_c   1.000
_cell.angle_alpha   90.00
_cell.angle_beta   90.00
_cell.angle_gamma   90.00
#
_symmetry.space_group_name_H-M   'P 1'
#
loop_
_entity.id
_entity.type
_entity.pdbx_description
1 polymer ?
#
loop_
_entity_poly.entity_id
_entity_poly.type
_entity_poly.pdbx_seq_one_letter_code
_entity_poly.pdbx_strand_id
1 'polypeptide(L)'
;MAPARAAKRPKLEPSASASTSAAQHQHKRGDDDYVSGNIVKIELCNFMTYGRLVYRPGPRLNLVVGPNGSSKSSLVCAIALALATDPSILCRASSVGAFVKRGEESGHVRLSLRSQSQANDIHITRKIDTSNKSEWLLDGLYYVQGRSVWACSP
;
A
#
# COMPACT_ATOMS: atom_id res chain seq x y z
N MET A 1 29.92 51.62 -29.83
CA MET A 1 28.90 50.70 -29.28
C MET A 1 29.12 50.61 -27.77
N ALA A 2 28.11 50.99 -26.98
CA ALA A 2 28.20 51.14 -25.53
C ALA A 2 28.31 49.79 -24.78
N PRO A 3 28.95 49.74 -23.60
CA PRO A 3 28.90 48.55 -22.74
C PRO A 3 27.57 48.49 -22.00
N ALA A 4 26.88 47.36 -22.07
CA ALA A 4 25.65 47.12 -21.30
C ALA A 4 26.00 46.89 -19.82
N ARG A 5 25.32 47.67 -18.98
CA ARG A 5 25.49 47.84 -17.53
C ARG A 5 25.02 46.59 -16.76
N ALA A 6 25.87 46.08 -15.86
CA ALA A 6 25.56 44.98 -14.95
C ALA A 6 24.34 45.30 -14.05
N ALA A 7 23.28 44.51 -14.16
CA ALA A 7 22.16 44.55 -13.24
C ALA A 7 22.50 43.75 -11.98
N LYS A 8 22.69 44.43 -10.85
CA LYS A 8 22.82 43.80 -9.52
C LYS A 8 21.49 43.10 -9.19
N ARG A 9 21.54 41.79 -8.98
CA ARG A 9 20.42 40.98 -8.49
C ARG A 9 20.03 41.49 -7.09
N PRO A 10 18.77 41.89 -6.84
CA PRO A 10 18.36 42.35 -5.52
C PRO A 10 18.42 41.19 -4.51
N LYS A 11 18.98 41.48 -3.34
CA LYS A 11 19.04 40.58 -2.18
C LYS A 11 17.63 40.50 -1.60
N LEU A 12 17.00 39.33 -1.69
CA LEU A 12 15.75 39.06 -0.96
C LEU A 12 16.09 39.03 0.53
N GLU A 13 15.59 40.01 1.27
CA GLU A 13 15.44 39.92 2.73
C GLU A 13 14.43 38.80 3.04
N PRO A 14 14.64 37.98 4.08
CA PRO A 14 13.65 37.00 4.48
C PRO A 14 12.44 37.74 5.06
N SER A 15 11.39 37.88 4.24
CA SER A 15 10.09 38.27 4.76
C SER A 15 9.63 37.19 5.73
N ALA A 16 9.39 37.61 6.98
CA ALA A 16 8.81 36.80 8.04
C ALA A 16 7.56 36.07 7.51
N SER A 17 7.72 34.79 7.17
CA SER A 17 6.63 33.96 6.73
C SER A 17 5.82 33.56 7.95
N ALA A 18 4.64 34.15 8.03
CA ALA A 18 3.50 33.76 8.83
C ALA A 18 3.51 32.26 9.19
N SER A 19 3.31 32.00 10.47
CA SER A 19 2.99 30.68 11.01
C SER A 19 1.66 30.20 10.45
N THR A 20 1.66 29.66 9.24
CA THR A 20 0.56 28.84 8.74
C THR A 20 0.70 27.49 9.42
N SER A 21 -0.16 27.25 10.39
CA SER A 21 -0.35 26.01 11.13
C SER A 21 -0.74 24.85 10.20
N ALA A 22 0.22 24.35 9.43
CA ALA A 22 0.14 22.99 8.91
C ALA A 22 0.21 22.06 10.12
N ALA A 23 -0.94 21.47 10.48
CA ALA A 23 -1.05 20.52 11.57
C ALA A 23 0.03 19.43 11.41
N GLN A 24 1.11 19.57 12.18
CA GLN A 24 2.07 18.51 12.38
C GLN A 24 1.36 17.41 13.17
N HIS A 25 0.69 16.49 12.47
CA HIS A 25 0.46 15.16 13.02
C HIS A 25 1.84 14.55 13.25
N GLN A 26 2.40 14.77 14.44
CA GLN A 26 3.59 14.08 14.88
C GLN A 26 3.24 12.59 14.88
N HIS A 27 3.78 11.87 13.90
CA HIS A 27 3.78 10.41 13.85
C HIS A 27 4.54 9.88 15.07
N LYS A 28 3.90 9.87 16.25
CA LYS A 28 4.46 9.28 17.47
C LYS A 28 4.70 7.81 17.18
N ARG A 29 5.97 7.39 17.25
CA ARG A 29 6.36 5.99 17.20
C ARG A 29 5.93 5.32 18.50
N GLY A 30 5.43 4.09 18.38
CA GLY A 30 5.26 3.21 19.54
C GLY A 30 6.61 2.73 20.07
N ASP A 31 6.59 2.04 21.20
CA ASP A 31 7.79 1.44 21.81
C ASP A 31 8.44 0.38 20.91
N ASP A 32 7.66 -0.20 19.99
CA ASP A 32 8.09 -1.13 18.96
C ASP A 32 8.61 -0.43 17.68
N ASP A 33 8.74 0.89 17.72
CA ASP A 33 9.22 1.76 16.63
C ASP A 33 8.24 1.90 15.44
N TYR A 34 7.10 1.19 15.46
CA TYR A 34 6.05 1.28 14.45
C TYR A 34 5.22 2.55 14.60
N VAL A 35 4.66 3.01 13.49
CA VAL A 35 3.66 4.08 13.48
C VAL A 35 2.38 3.56 12.86
N SER A 36 1.25 4.18 13.21
CA SER A 36 -0.03 3.97 12.53
C SER A 36 0.12 3.97 11.00
N GLY A 37 -0.50 2.99 10.35
CA GLY A 37 -0.43 2.77 8.91
C GLY A 37 0.75 1.93 8.45
N ASN A 38 1.74 1.64 9.32
CA ASN A 38 2.81 0.71 8.96
C ASN A 38 2.22 -0.67 8.66
N ILE A 39 2.67 -1.29 7.56
CA ILE A 39 2.40 -2.70 7.30
C ILE A 39 3.16 -3.51 8.34
N VAL A 40 2.46 -4.34 9.12
CA VAL A 40 3.07 -5.23 10.12
C VAL A 40 3.12 -6.68 9.64
N LYS A 41 2.26 -7.03 8.68
CA LYS A 41 2.20 -8.39 8.10
C LYS A 41 1.67 -8.34 6.66
N ILE A 42 2.28 -9.17 5.81
CA ILE A 42 1.87 -9.43 4.44
C ILE A 42 1.64 -10.94 4.31
N GLU A 43 0.48 -11.35 3.82
CA GLU A 43 0.16 -12.74 3.54
C GLU A 43 -0.33 -12.87 2.10
N LEU A 44 0.31 -13.74 1.32
CA LEU A 44 -0.08 -14.08 -0.04
C LEU A 44 -0.48 -15.55 -0.09
N CYS A 45 -1.57 -15.85 -0.79
CA CYS A 45 -2.01 -17.20 -1.08
C CYS A 45 -2.41 -17.29 -2.55
N ASN A 46 -1.85 -18.26 -3.28
CA ASN A 46 -2.13 -18.50 -4.70
C ASN A 46 -2.05 -17.21 -5.55
N PHE A 47 -0.98 -16.44 -5.35
CA PHE A 47 -0.79 -15.15 -5.99
C PHE A 47 0.40 -15.20 -6.95
N MET A 48 0.15 -15.14 -8.25
CA MET A 48 1.15 -15.23 -9.31
C MET A 48 2.09 -16.44 -9.15
N THR A 49 3.33 -16.24 -8.73
CA THR A 49 4.32 -17.30 -8.49
C THR A 49 4.32 -17.79 -7.04
N TYR A 50 3.67 -17.07 -6.13
CA TYR A 50 3.61 -17.40 -4.71
C TYR A 50 2.47 -18.38 -4.44
N GLY A 51 2.80 -19.58 -3.93
CA GLY A 51 1.79 -20.49 -3.38
C GLY A 51 1.30 -20.00 -2.02
N ARG A 52 2.22 -19.85 -1.07
CA ARG A 52 1.96 -19.23 0.23
C ARG A 52 3.17 -18.42 0.65
N LEU A 53 2.96 -17.18 1.08
CA LEU A 53 4.00 -16.32 1.64
C LEU A 53 3.44 -15.61 2.86
N VAL A 54 4.19 -15.58 3.96
CA VAL A 54 3.90 -14.74 5.12
C VAL A 54 5.17 -13.98 5.46
N TYR A 55 5.09 -12.66 5.47
CA TYR A 55 6.21 -11.78 5.75
C TYR A 55 5.83 -10.71 6.77
N ARG A 56 6.75 -10.38 7.68
CA ARG A 56 6.59 -9.33 8.70
C ARG A 56 7.68 -8.27 8.50
N PRO A 57 7.41 -7.22 7.71
CA PRO A 57 8.36 -6.14 7.51
C PRO A 57 8.65 -5.40 8.82
N GLY A 58 9.86 -4.85 8.95
CA GLY A 58 10.22 -3.97 10.05
C GLY A 58 9.59 -2.57 9.93
N PRO A 59 9.68 -1.73 10.98
CA PRO A 59 8.98 -0.44 11.08
C PRO A 59 9.57 0.70 10.23
N ARG A 60 10.71 0.47 9.58
CA ARG A 60 11.48 1.47 8.83
C ARG A 60 11.69 0.99 7.38
N LEU A 61 12.91 1.11 6.87
CA LEU A 61 13.27 0.66 5.52
C LEU A 61 13.26 -0.87 5.45
N ASN A 62 12.48 -1.41 4.52
CA ASN A 62 12.51 -2.82 4.14
C ASN A 62 13.01 -2.92 2.69
N LEU A 63 14.09 -3.65 2.46
CA LEU A 63 14.69 -3.81 1.14
C LEU A 63 14.42 -5.23 0.60
N VAL A 64 13.71 -5.31 -0.53
CA VAL A 64 13.44 -6.58 -1.22
C VAL A 64 14.44 -6.78 -2.36
N VAL A 65 15.38 -7.71 -2.19
CA VAL A 65 16.48 -8.00 -3.13
C VAL A 65 16.36 -9.41 -3.70
N GLY A 66 16.87 -9.63 -4.91
CA GLY A 66 16.88 -10.93 -5.57
C GLY A 66 17.14 -10.81 -7.07
N PRO A 67 17.49 -11.92 -7.76
CA PRO A 67 17.76 -11.91 -9.19
C PRO A 67 16.52 -11.61 -10.05
N ASN A 68 16.72 -11.35 -11.34
CA ASN A 68 15.62 -11.14 -12.27
C ASN A 68 14.75 -12.41 -12.35
N GLY A 69 13.43 -12.23 -12.38
CA GLY A 69 12.47 -13.34 -12.33
C GLY A 69 12.06 -13.79 -10.92
N SER A 70 12.71 -13.36 -9.84
CA SER A 70 12.36 -13.75 -8.44
C SER A 70 11.12 -13.07 -7.87
N SER A 71 10.17 -12.64 -8.71
CA SER A 71 8.86 -12.10 -8.29
C SER A 71 8.87 -10.91 -7.30
N LYS A 72 9.95 -10.14 -7.22
CA LYS A 72 10.06 -8.93 -6.37
C LYS A 72 8.99 -7.89 -6.68
N SER A 73 8.83 -7.56 -7.97
CA SER A 73 7.76 -6.68 -8.44
C SER A 73 6.38 -7.25 -8.13
N SER A 74 6.22 -8.58 -8.12
CA SER A 74 4.94 -9.23 -7.82
C SER A 74 4.55 -9.04 -6.36
N LEU A 75 5.51 -9.01 -5.43
CA LEU A 75 5.23 -8.67 -4.03
C LEU A 75 4.73 -7.22 -3.91
N VAL A 76 5.37 -6.28 -4.60
CA VAL A 76 4.93 -4.87 -4.63
C VAL A 76 3.53 -4.75 -5.25
N CYS A 77 3.28 -5.46 -6.36
CA CYS A 77 1.95 -5.51 -6.96
C CYS A 77 0.90 -6.08 -6.01
N ALA A 78 1.23 -7.09 -5.20
CA ALA A 78 0.30 -7.64 -4.22
C ALA A 78 -0.11 -6.58 -3.19
N ILE A 79 0.85 -5.83 -2.64
CA ILE A 79 0.59 -4.75 -1.68
C ILE A 79 -0.35 -3.70 -2.31
N ALA A 80 -0.01 -3.23 -3.51
CA ALA A 80 -0.81 -2.24 -4.22
C ALA A 80 -2.21 -2.75 -4.56
N LEU A 81 -2.33 -4.02 -4.96
CA LEU A 81 -3.62 -4.66 -5.24
C LEU A 81 -4.49 -4.73 -3.97
N ALA A 82 -3.92 -5.11 -2.82
CA ALA A 82 -4.67 -5.14 -1.56
C ALA A 82 -5.17 -3.75 -1.14
N LEU A 83 -4.38 -2.70 -1.35
CA LEU A 83 -4.74 -1.30 -1.06
C LEU A 83 -5.66 -0.65 -2.12
N ALA A 84 -6.39 -1.47 -2.88
CA ALA A 84 -7.38 -1.03 -3.89
C ALA A 84 -6.81 -0.18 -5.04
N THR A 85 -5.52 -0.35 -5.38
CA THR A 85 -4.98 0.23 -6.62
C THR A 85 -5.64 -0.45 -7.82
N ASP A 86 -5.93 0.36 -8.84
CA ASP A 86 -6.48 -0.13 -10.11
C ASP A 86 -5.50 -1.11 -10.78
N PRO A 87 -5.93 -2.33 -11.14
CA PRO A 87 -5.11 -3.29 -11.87
C PRO A 87 -4.46 -2.73 -13.13
N SER A 88 -5.10 -1.80 -13.84
CA SER A 88 -4.55 -1.17 -15.05
C SER A 88 -3.28 -0.35 -14.78
N ILE A 89 -3.12 0.17 -13.55
CA ILE A 89 -1.93 0.91 -13.11
C ILE A 89 -0.83 -0.09 -12.71
N LEU A 90 -1.20 -1.30 -12.30
CA LEU A 90 -0.25 -2.38 -12.07
C LEU A 90 0.21 -2.87 -13.44
N CYS A 91 1.41 -2.45 -13.88
CA CYS A 91 2.02 -2.80 -15.18
C CYS A 91 2.27 -4.30 -15.43
N ARG A 92 1.59 -5.19 -14.71
CA ARG A 92 1.69 -6.65 -14.77
C ARG A 92 0.50 -7.33 -15.42
N ALA A 93 -0.71 -6.82 -15.24
CA ALA A 93 -1.91 -7.45 -15.81
C ALA A 93 -3.07 -6.46 -15.90
N SER A 94 -3.85 -6.55 -16.98
CA SER A 94 -5.05 -5.74 -17.21
C SER A 94 -6.28 -6.23 -16.45
N SER A 95 -6.24 -7.46 -15.91
CA SER A 95 -7.37 -8.06 -15.21
C SER A 95 -6.96 -8.64 -13.87
N VAL A 96 -7.92 -8.68 -12.92
CA VAL A 96 -7.66 -9.15 -11.56
C VAL A 96 -7.36 -10.64 -11.52
N GLY A 97 -8.03 -11.44 -12.36
CA GLY A 97 -7.84 -12.90 -12.39
C GLY A 97 -6.46 -13.32 -12.87
N ALA A 98 -5.76 -12.48 -13.63
CA ALA A 98 -4.39 -12.74 -14.06
C ALA A 98 -3.36 -12.69 -12.92
N PHE A 99 -3.74 -12.19 -11.74
CA PHE A 99 -2.90 -12.25 -10.53
C PHE A 99 -3.06 -13.58 -9.77
N VAL A 100 -4.04 -14.41 -10.12
CA VAL A 100 -4.17 -15.76 -9.54
C VAL A 100 -3.04 -16.65 -10.04
N LYS A 101 -2.48 -17.45 -9.16
CA LYS A 101 -1.44 -18.42 -9.51
C LYS A 101 -1.97 -19.42 -10.55
N ARG A 102 -1.16 -19.73 -11.55
CA ARG A 102 -1.52 -20.70 -12.59
C ARG A 102 -1.84 -22.07 -11.97
N GLY A 103 -2.96 -22.66 -12.38
CA GLY A 103 -3.44 -23.94 -11.85
C GLY A 103 -4.32 -23.82 -10.61
N GLU A 104 -4.52 -22.61 -10.09
CA GLU A 104 -5.41 -22.32 -8.95
C GLU A 104 -6.64 -21.55 -9.43
N GLU A 105 -7.78 -21.75 -8.76
CA GLU A 105 -9.04 -21.07 -9.12
C GLU A 105 -9.19 -19.70 -8.44
N SER A 106 -8.56 -19.54 -7.26
CA SER A 106 -8.62 -18.32 -6.47
C SER A 106 -7.36 -18.08 -5.66
N GLY A 107 -7.16 -16.83 -5.26
CA GLY A 107 -6.07 -16.40 -4.40
C GLY A 107 -6.47 -15.21 -3.54
N HIS A 108 -5.60 -14.84 -2.61
CA HIS A 108 -5.80 -13.65 -1.80
C HIS A 108 -4.51 -12.98 -1.37
N VAL A 109 -4.63 -11.68 -1.10
CA VAL A 109 -3.59 -10.88 -0.46
C VAL A 109 -4.19 -10.30 0.82
N ARG A 110 -3.54 -10.54 1.95
CA ARG A 110 -3.90 -9.95 3.24
C ARG A 110 -2.77 -9.08 3.76
N LEU A 111 -3.10 -7.83 4.05
CA LEU A 111 -2.23 -6.87 4.73
C LEU A 111 -2.76 -6.64 6.14
N SER A 112 -1.84 -6.54 7.09
CA SER A 112 -2.15 -6.05 8.44
C SER A 112 -1.43 -4.73 8.62
N LEU A 113 -2.18 -3.69 9.02
CA LEU A 113 -1.68 -2.34 9.23
C LEU A 113 -1.77 -1.99 10.71
N ARG A 114 -0.74 -1.32 11.23
CA ARG A 114 -0.74 -0.81 12.60
C ARG A 114 -1.86 0.22 12.76
N SER A 115 -2.74 0.03 13.74
CA SER A 115 -3.78 1.00 14.08
C SER A 115 -3.24 2.15 14.94
N GLN A 116 -3.97 3.27 14.95
CA GLN A 116 -3.73 4.39 15.84
C GLN A 116 -4.08 4.07 17.30
N SER A 117 -5.16 3.30 17.51
CA SER A 117 -5.47 2.77 18.82
C SER A 117 -4.70 1.47 18.99
N GLN A 118 -3.91 1.33 20.05
CA GLN A 118 -3.10 0.14 20.34
C GLN A 118 -3.95 -1.15 20.57
N ALA A 119 -5.26 -1.08 20.37
CA ALA A 119 -6.18 -2.17 20.67
C ALA A 119 -6.11 -3.32 19.65
N ASN A 120 -6.10 -3.04 18.33
CA ASN A 120 -6.06 -4.06 17.29
C ASN A 120 -5.48 -3.51 15.98
N ASP A 121 -4.73 -4.33 15.25
CA ASP A 121 -4.27 -4.01 13.89
C ASP A 121 -5.42 -4.12 12.88
N ILE A 122 -5.38 -3.30 11.83
CA ILE A 122 -6.36 -3.29 10.76
C ILE A 122 -5.99 -4.36 9.73
N HIS A 123 -6.91 -5.26 9.41
CA HIS A 123 -6.68 -6.32 8.43
C HIS A 123 -7.43 -6.05 7.12
N ILE A 124 -6.68 -5.78 6.06
CA ILE A 124 -7.22 -5.61 4.70
C ILE A 124 -6.94 -6.90 3.92
N THR A 125 -7.97 -7.58 3.47
CA THR A 125 -7.85 -8.75 2.61
C THR A 125 -8.51 -8.47 1.28
N ARG A 126 -7.83 -8.76 0.17
CA ARG A 126 -8.43 -8.79 -1.16
C ARG A 126 -8.40 -10.21 -1.68
N LYS A 127 -9.58 -10.79 -1.92
CA LYS A 127 -9.76 -12.09 -2.56
C LYS A 127 -10.00 -11.89 -4.05
N ILE A 128 -9.39 -12.73 -4.86
CA ILE A 128 -9.42 -12.67 -6.31
C ILE A 128 -9.63 -14.07 -6.89
N ASP A 129 -10.35 -14.17 -8.01
CA ASP A 129 -10.54 -15.43 -8.73
C ASP A 129 -10.24 -15.28 -10.22
N THR A 130 -10.13 -16.43 -10.91
CA THR A 130 -9.88 -16.48 -12.36
C THR A 130 -11.03 -15.91 -13.19
N SER A 131 -12.23 -15.77 -12.61
CA SER A 131 -13.42 -15.17 -13.21
C SER A 131 -13.42 -13.63 -13.12
N ASN A 132 -12.33 -13.03 -12.62
CA ASN A 132 -12.18 -11.60 -12.35
C ASN A 132 -13.08 -11.04 -11.26
N LYS A 133 -13.63 -11.90 -10.40
CA LYS A 133 -14.28 -11.47 -9.15
C LYS A 133 -13.20 -10.93 -8.21
N SER A 134 -13.49 -9.80 -7.58
CA SER A 134 -12.61 -9.15 -6.61
C SER A 134 -13.44 -8.72 -5.41
N GLU A 135 -13.11 -9.24 -4.23
CA GLU A 135 -13.81 -8.96 -2.99
C GLU A 135 -12.83 -8.44 -1.95
N TRP A 136 -13.20 -7.37 -1.25
CA TRP A 136 -12.42 -6.86 -0.12
C TRP A 136 -13.04 -7.32 1.18
N LEU A 137 -12.19 -7.56 2.16
CA LEU A 137 -12.59 -7.80 3.53
C LEU A 137 -11.77 -6.87 4.43
N LEU A 138 -12.46 -6.12 5.29
CA LEU A 138 -11.85 -5.31 6.33
C LEU A 138 -12.15 -5.99 7.68
N ASP A 139 -11.11 -6.39 8.40
CA ASP A 139 -11.23 -7.13 9.67
C ASP A 139 -12.08 -8.42 9.55
N GLY A 140 -12.08 -9.03 8.37
CA GLY A 140 -12.86 -10.22 8.04
C GLY A 140 -14.29 -9.94 7.58
N LEU A 141 -14.75 -8.69 7.59
CA LEU A 141 -16.07 -8.28 7.10
C LEU A 141 -16.01 -7.90 5.63
N TYR A 142 -16.93 -8.41 4.82
CA TYR A 142 -16.99 -8.11 3.38
C TYR A 142 -17.26 -6.63 3.11
N TYR A 143 -16.50 -6.07 2.18
CA TYR A 143 -16.67 -4.72 1.66
C TYR A 143 -16.81 -4.80 0.14
N VAL A 144 -17.99 -4.44 -0.36
CA VAL A 144 -18.25 -4.33 -1.80
C VAL A 144 -18.17 -2.85 -2.17
N GLN A 145 -17.24 -2.52 -3.08
CA GLN A 145 -17.07 -1.16 -3.59
C GLN A 145 -18.41 -0.67 -4.17
N GLY A 146 -19.05 0.28 -3.47
CA GLY A 146 -20.31 0.90 -3.90
C GLY A 146 -21.57 0.60 -3.07
N ARG A 147 -21.52 -0.26 -2.04
CA ARG A 147 -22.60 -0.37 -1.03
C ARG A 147 -22.07 -1.04 0.23
N SER A 148 -22.20 -0.38 1.37
CA SER A 148 -22.03 -0.96 2.71
C SER A 148 -23.10 -2.03 2.91
N VAL A 149 -22.79 -3.28 2.54
CA VAL A 149 -23.62 -4.43 2.90
C VAL A 149 -23.13 -4.92 4.25
N TRP A 150 -23.90 -4.59 5.29
CA TRP A 150 -23.85 -5.31 6.56
C TRP A 150 -24.27 -6.75 6.26
N ALA A 151 -23.29 -7.64 6.08
CA ALA A 151 -23.56 -9.06 5.96
C ALA A 151 -23.97 -9.58 7.35
N CYS A 152 -25.27 -9.70 7.59
CA CYS A 152 -25.80 -10.59 8.62
C CYS A 152 -25.27 -12.00 8.36
N SER A 153 -24.60 -12.58 9.34
CA SER A 153 -24.41 -14.03 9.43
C SER A 153 -25.69 -14.69 9.97
N PRO A 154 -25.90 -15.99 9.69
CA PRO A 154 -27.18 -16.70 9.88
C PRO A 154 -27.66 -16.79 11.32
#